data_AF-A0A952XJM5-F1
#
_entry.id   AF-A0A952XJM5-F1
#
_cell.length_a   1.000
_cell.length_b   1.000
_cell.length_c   1.000
_cell.angle_alpha   90.00
_cell.angle_beta   90.00
_cell.angle_gamma   90.00
#
_symmetry.space_group_name_H-M   'P 1'
#
loop_
_entity.id
_entity.type
_entity.pdbx_description
1 polymer ?
#
loop_
_entity_poly.entity_id
_entity_poly.type
_entity_poly.pdbx_seq_one_letter_code
_entity_poly.pdbx_strand_id
1 'polypeptide(L)'
;MVAVEAPAGASVRRHFDIETIACVCSVVLLCALAVATTPIILHALPWQIAPWQIASAFGAACAPALLTSWIVSINNGSLPARPGAAPALNHISGWSFLLLAVPIALVVVLALWAAASPDSGRTINANWGVGVTIGLAALFLFAAWAPSLNLGARARPAIAVVGPIVAPFGILLSIIDSLLVFVVAPAAGASRRSWQMRYFTLFGVLLPCAYMGYWLAAPWGLTPLIAGFVVAISISRRWAWVEDDRELAMLNGRFSGAHLRIGFDQDLRDEAMLSFMSMFFLVPLALRQIEGWQHVFNMGGRDFDDMLAWIAFYGAELAKAVPFVDWAEIYNVHGDAGINIGENPMARHAVFITRVLVDLVFLAALLQALSIAARNAKQRELFNSGVLHRLDPFIEKVEFRKLVRRGDDGAWRADEQAIAAFPHYDSVRLGELSSPHQLNAIRVAADALRVKQGGATSAEFHEELMRRVRTRPDREAIMEVVQAIRGAGPQRQVLELDQVRRALKDAPRMVEARAGVMRLIVEAPQSRERTIALLEAIQAGPLRDSLGPVRTIAIAGLALPAANDEPGVRALLRHAAKDGDTHGERRAAAAVLAQIGAA
;
A
#
# COMPACT_ATOMS: atom_id res chain seq x y z
N MET A 1 -5.71 -14.27 51.25
CA MET A 1 -4.70 -14.04 50.19
C MET A 1 -5.28 -12.99 49.26
N VAL A 2 -4.85 -11.75 49.45
CA VAL A 2 -5.39 -10.55 48.78
C VAL A 2 -4.59 -10.35 47.50
N ALA A 3 -5.22 -10.51 46.33
CA ALA A 3 -4.69 -10.05 45.06
C ALA A 3 -5.26 -8.65 44.82
N VAL A 4 -4.42 -7.63 45.03
CA VAL A 4 -4.69 -6.25 44.66
C VAL A 4 -4.51 -6.14 43.15
N GLU A 5 -5.60 -6.01 42.40
CA GLU A 5 -5.54 -5.61 40.99
C GLU A 5 -5.16 -4.12 40.92
N ALA A 6 -3.99 -3.85 40.35
CA ALA A 6 -3.51 -2.51 40.04
C ALA A 6 -4.31 -1.87 38.88
N PRO A 7 -4.47 -0.54 38.86
CA PRO A 7 -5.30 0.15 37.89
C PRO A 7 -4.73 0.07 36.47
N ALA A 8 -5.63 0.04 35.49
CA ALA A 8 -5.36 0.00 34.05
C ALA A 8 -4.60 1.24 33.56
N GLY A 9 -3.29 1.27 33.81
CA GLY A 9 -2.33 2.07 33.08
C GLY A 9 -2.02 1.37 31.77
N ALA A 10 -2.18 2.08 30.65
CA ALA A 10 -1.88 1.60 29.32
C ALA A 10 -0.42 1.13 29.24
N SER A 11 -0.19 -0.17 29.41
CA SER A 11 1.07 -0.77 29.01
C SER A 11 1.14 -0.62 27.50
N VAL A 12 2.08 0.21 27.04
CA VAL A 12 2.58 0.18 25.68
C VAL A 12 3.21 -1.20 25.50
N ARG A 13 2.39 -2.22 25.22
CA ARG A 13 2.88 -3.49 24.71
C ARG A 13 3.54 -3.16 23.39
N ARG A 14 4.88 -3.06 23.38
CA ARG A 14 5.69 -3.22 22.17
C ARG A 14 5.21 -4.54 21.56
N HIS A 15 4.37 -4.46 20.53
CA HIS A 15 4.08 -5.62 19.72
C HIS A 15 5.44 -6.10 19.20
N PHE A 16 5.82 -7.32 19.59
CA PHE A 16 6.99 -8.00 19.03
C PHE A 16 6.72 -8.18 17.53
N ASP A 17 7.36 -7.36 16.71
CA ASP A 17 7.20 -7.42 15.26
C ASP A 17 8.15 -8.50 14.70
N ILE A 18 7.64 -9.74 14.64
CA ILE A 18 8.34 -10.92 14.10
C ILE A 18 8.85 -10.66 12.67
N GLU A 19 8.10 -9.87 11.90
CA GLU A 19 8.45 -9.50 10.52
C GLU A 19 9.70 -8.60 10.49
N THR A 20 9.84 -7.67 11.44
CA THR A 20 11.05 -6.85 11.58
C THR A 20 12.27 -7.72 11.92
N ILE A 21 12.14 -8.69 12.84
CA ILE A 21 13.24 -9.60 13.20
C ILE A 21 13.66 -10.43 11.98
N ALA A 22 12.69 -10.99 11.25
CA ALA A 22 12.97 -11.80 10.07
C ALA A 22 13.69 -10.99 8.97
N CYS A 23 13.27 -9.75 8.72
CA CYS A 23 13.97 -8.85 7.81
C CYS A 23 15.40 -8.55 8.24
N VAL A 24 15.61 -8.22 9.52
CA VAL A 24 16.97 -7.96 10.04
C VAL A 24 17.84 -9.21 9.96
N CYS A 25 17.30 -10.39 10.29
CA CYS A 25 18.01 -11.66 10.13
C CYS A 25 18.41 -11.90 8.67
N SER A 26 17.50 -11.71 7.72
CA SER A 26 17.82 -11.83 6.29
C SER A 26 18.91 -10.84 5.85
N VAL A 27 18.83 -9.57 6.26
CA VAL A 27 19.87 -8.57 5.96
C VAL A 27 21.22 -8.98 6.54
N VAL A 28 21.27 -9.43 7.79
CA VAL A 28 22.51 -9.89 8.42
C VAL A 28 23.09 -11.09 7.68
N LEU A 29 22.26 -12.07 7.30
CA LEU A 29 22.68 -13.23 6.52
C LEU A 29 23.20 -12.84 5.14
N LEU A 30 22.52 -11.92 4.45
CA LEU A 30 22.93 -11.42 3.13
C LEU A 30 24.26 -10.66 3.21
N CYS A 31 24.42 -9.77 4.20
CA CYS A 31 25.67 -9.06 4.42
C CYS A 31 26.81 -10.02 4.78
N ALA A 32 26.56 -11.01 5.65
CA ALA A 32 27.55 -12.02 6.00
C ALA A 32 27.96 -12.86 4.77
N LEU A 33 27.00 -13.23 3.93
CA LEU A 33 27.27 -13.96 2.69
C LEU A 33 28.05 -13.11 1.69
N ALA A 34 27.68 -11.84 1.53
CA ALA A 34 28.43 -10.90 0.70
C ALA A 34 29.87 -10.76 1.18
N VAL A 35 30.10 -10.58 2.49
CA VAL A 35 31.45 -10.57 3.06
C VAL A 35 32.17 -11.89 2.76
N ALA A 36 31.51 -13.04 2.89
CA ALA A 36 32.09 -14.33 2.55
C ALA A 36 32.47 -14.49 1.07
N THR A 37 31.86 -13.73 0.14
CA THR A 37 32.26 -13.70 -1.28
C THR A 37 33.51 -12.87 -1.57
N THR A 38 34.06 -12.17 -0.57
CA THR A 38 35.28 -11.38 -0.76
C THR A 38 36.45 -12.32 -1.07
N PRO A 39 37.27 -12.04 -2.11
CA PRO A 39 38.35 -12.93 -2.52
C PRO A 39 39.29 -13.30 -1.37
N ILE A 40 39.65 -12.33 -0.52
CA ILE A 40 40.54 -12.54 0.64
C ILE A 40 39.98 -13.62 1.57
N ILE A 41 38.67 -13.63 1.81
CA ILE A 41 38.01 -14.58 2.72
C ILE A 41 37.85 -15.95 2.04
N LEU A 42 37.48 -15.98 0.76
CA LEU A 42 37.40 -17.22 -0.03
C LEU A 42 38.72 -17.98 -0.06
N HIS A 43 39.84 -17.28 -0.20
CA HIS A 43 41.18 -17.89 -0.22
C HIS A 43 41.66 -18.31 1.18
N ALA A 44 41.11 -17.72 2.25
CA ALA A 44 41.45 -18.06 3.63
C ALA A 44 40.68 -19.28 4.16
N LEU A 45 39.60 -19.71 3.48
CA LEU A 45 38.80 -20.85 3.90
C LEU A 45 39.51 -22.18 3.59
N PRO A 46 39.52 -23.14 4.53
CA PRO A 46 40.18 -24.44 4.34
C PRO A 46 39.47 -25.35 3.34
N TRP A 47 38.24 -25.00 2.92
CA TRP A 47 37.44 -25.77 1.97
C TRP A 47 37.05 -24.89 0.78
N GLN A 48 37.17 -25.43 -0.43
CA GLN A 48 36.74 -24.76 -1.65
C GLN A 48 35.21 -24.75 -1.72
N ILE A 49 34.61 -23.56 -1.58
CA ILE A 49 33.16 -23.37 -1.75
C ILE A 49 32.91 -23.06 -3.23
N ALA A 50 32.07 -23.86 -3.88
CA ALA A 50 31.72 -23.63 -5.27
C ALA A 50 30.76 -22.42 -5.40
N PRO A 51 30.89 -21.59 -6.45
CA PRO A 51 30.06 -20.38 -6.61
C PRO A 51 28.55 -20.62 -6.61
N TRP A 52 28.08 -21.77 -7.12
CA TRP A 52 26.67 -22.15 -7.09
C TRP A 52 26.12 -22.40 -5.68
N GLN A 53 26.97 -22.85 -4.75
CA GLN A 53 26.60 -23.07 -3.35
C GLN A 53 26.33 -21.72 -2.66
N ILE A 54 27.13 -20.71 -2.99
CA ILE A 54 26.94 -19.33 -2.52
C ILE A 54 25.64 -18.76 -3.10
N ALA A 55 25.37 -18.96 -4.40
CA ALA A 55 24.11 -18.54 -5.01
C ALA A 55 22.88 -19.23 -4.37
N SER A 56 23.03 -20.50 -3.97
CA SER A 56 21.97 -21.24 -3.26
C SER A 56 21.79 -20.72 -1.83
N ALA A 57 22.89 -20.44 -1.13
CA ALA A 57 22.88 -19.85 0.20
C ALA A 57 22.26 -18.44 0.20
N PHE A 58 22.39 -17.69 -0.88
CA PHE A 58 21.71 -16.39 -1.06
C PHE A 58 20.19 -16.56 -1.03
N GLY A 59 19.65 -17.56 -1.74
CA GLY A 59 18.22 -17.89 -1.67
C GLY A 59 17.76 -18.25 -0.25
N ALA A 60 18.58 -19.02 0.48
CA ALA A 60 18.31 -19.36 1.87
C ALA A 60 18.38 -18.13 2.80
N ALA A 61 19.28 -17.18 2.56
CA ALA A 61 19.40 -15.93 3.32
C ALA A 61 18.17 -15.01 3.13
N CYS A 62 17.55 -15.02 1.96
CA CYS A 62 16.30 -14.28 1.68
C CYS A 62 15.05 -14.93 2.29
N ALA A 63 15.08 -16.24 2.58
CA ALA A 63 13.91 -17.01 2.99
C ALA A 63 13.23 -16.51 4.28
N PRO A 64 13.92 -16.13 5.37
CA PRO A 64 13.28 -15.65 6.60
C PRO A 64 12.34 -14.45 6.36
N ALA A 65 12.82 -13.42 5.66
CA ALA A 65 12.04 -12.24 5.35
C ALA A 65 10.85 -12.54 4.41
N LEU A 66 11.07 -13.33 3.35
CA LEU A 66 10.01 -13.69 2.39
C LEU A 66 8.93 -14.56 3.03
N LEU A 67 9.30 -15.62 3.76
CA LEU A 67 8.35 -16.53 4.40
C LEU A 67 7.54 -15.81 5.48
N THR A 68 8.20 -14.96 6.28
CA THR A 68 7.49 -14.22 7.32
C THR A 68 6.55 -13.18 6.73
N SER A 69 6.96 -12.47 5.68
CA SER A 69 6.09 -11.52 4.96
C SER A 69 4.89 -12.24 4.34
N TRP A 70 5.09 -13.43 3.77
CA TRP A 70 4.00 -14.24 3.23
C TRP A 70 3.01 -14.67 4.32
N ILE A 71 3.50 -15.19 5.45
CA ILE A 71 2.65 -15.61 6.58
C ILE A 71 1.87 -14.42 7.15
N VAL A 72 2.53 -13.28 7.36
CA VAL A 72 1.89 -12.06 7.87
C VAL A 72 0.81 -11.56 6.91
N SER A 73 1.09 -11.56 5.60
CA SER A 73 0.11 -11.15 4.59
C SER A 73 -1.11 -12.07 4.49
N ILE A 74 -0.95 -13.38 4.74
CA ILE A 74 -2.09 -14.30 4.90
C ILE A 74 -2.87 -13.96 6.18
N ASN A 75 -2.19 -13.78 7.30
CA ASN A 75 -2.83 -13.50 8.60
C ASN A 75 -3.60 -12.16 8.60
N ASN A 76 -3.12 -11.18 7.85
CA ASN A 76 -3.77 -9.88 7.68
C ASN A 76 -4.91 -9.91 6.65
N GLY A 77 -5.14 -11.04 5.98
CA GLY A 77 -6.18 -11.17 4.96
C GLY A 77 -5.87 -10.44 3.65
N SER A 78 -4.61 -10.06 3.41
CA SER A 78 -4.16 -9.44 2.15
C SER A 78 -3.88 -10.48 1.06
N LEU A 79 -3.49 -11.70 1.46
CA LEU A 79 -3.31 -12.85 0.58
C LEU A 79 -4.25 -14.00 0.97
N PRO A 80 -4.74 -14.79 0.00
CA PRO A 80 -5.60 -15.92 0.29
C PRO A 80 -4.80 -17.06 0.95
N ALA A 81 -5.33 -17.60 2.05
CA ALA A 81 -4.70 -18.72 2.76
C ALA A 81 -4.73 -20.04 1.96
N ARG A 82 -5.69 -20.17 1.03
CA ARG A 82 -5.88 -21.34 0.16
C ARG A 82 -6.33 -20.88 -1.23
N PRO A 83 -6.02 -21.62 -2.31
CA PRO A 83 -6.59 -21.34 -3.63
C PRO A 83 -8.13 -21.24 -3.56
N GLY A 84 -8.68 -20.13 -4.04
CA GLY A 84 -10.12 -19.86 -4.02
C GLY A 84 -10.68 -19.26 -2.71
N ALA A 85 -9.85 -19.08 -1.67
CA ALA A 85 -10.24 -18.31 -0.49
C ALA A 85 -10.23 -16.81 -0.78
N ALA A 86 -10.93 -16.02 0.03
CA ALA A 86 -10.83 -14.57 0.00
C ALA A 86 -9.45 -14.10 0.55
N PRO A 87 -8.88 -12.99 0.05
CA PRO A 87 -9.38 -12.15 -1.05
C PRO A 87 -9.13 -12.76 -2.44
N ALA A 88 -10.05 -12.53 -3.38
CA ALA A 88 -9.89 -13.00 -4.75
C ALA A 88 -8.86 -12.13 -5.51
N LEU A 89 -7.81 -12.76 -6.02
CA LEU A 89 -6.71 -12.10 -6.75
C LEU A 89 -7.07 -11.87 -8.22
N ASN A 90 -8.02 -10.96 -8.49
CA ASN A 90 -8.56 -10.71 -9.84
C ASN A 90 -8.45 -9.23 -10.25
N HIS A 91 -7.43 -8.51 -9.80
CA HIS A 91 -7.29 -7.07 -10.11
C HIS A 91 -6.71 -6.80 -11.50
N ILE A 92 -6.03 -7.78 -12.12
CA ILE A 92 -5.59 -7.71 -13.53
C ILE A 92 -6.52 -8.56 -14.39
N SER A 93 -7.19 -7.91 -15.34
CA SER A 93 -8.05 -8.62 -16.30
C SER A 93 -7.21 -9.36 -17.37
N GLY A 94 -7.74 -10.45 -17.92
CA GLY A 94 -7.10 -11.14 -19.04
C GLY A 94 -6.95 -10.27 -20.30
N TRP A 95 -7.80 -9.25 -20.45
CA TRP A 95 -7.67 -8.25 -21.52
C TRP A 95 -6.52 -7.27 -21.26
N SER A 96 -6.30 -6.88 -20.02
CA SER A 96 -5.13 -6.10 -19.60
C SER A 96 -3.83 -6.88 -19.85
N PHE A 97 -3.84 -8.20 -19.67
CA PHE A 97 -2.73 -9.06 -20.07
C PHE A 97 -2.45 -8.95 -21.58
N LEU A 98 -3.46 -9.07 -22.44
CA LEU A 98 -3.26 -8.95 -23.89
C LEU A 98 -2.70 -7.58 -24.29
N LEU A 99 -3.21 -6.50 -23.69
CA LEU A 99 -2.71 -5.15 -23.94
C LEU A 99 -1.23 -4.98 -23.58
N LEU A 100 -0.73 -5.72 -22.59
CA LEU A 100 0.68 -5.73 -22.22
C LEU A 100 1.50 -6.72 -23.05
N ALA A 101 0.95 -7.90 -23.33
CA ALA A 101 1.63 -8.98 -24.03
C ALA A 101 1.84 -8.68 -25.51
N VAL A 102 0.92 -7.98 -26.18
CA VAL A 102 1.02 -7.67 -27.62
C VAL A 102 2.21 -6.74 -27.93
N PRO A 103 2.40 -5.59 -27.25
CA PRO A 103 3.59 -4.76 -27.45
C PRO A 103 4.88 -5.50 -27.12
N ILE A 104 4.93 -6.28 -26.03
CA ILE A 104 6.11 -7.05 -25.66
C ILE A 104 6.42 -8.11 -26.71
N ALA A 105 5.41 -8.84 -27.20
CA ALA A 105 5.57 -9.82 -28.27
C ALA A 105 6.05 -9.15 -29.56
N LEU A 106 5.53 -7.96 -29.90
CA LEU A 106 6.01 -7.19 -31.05
C LEU A 106 7.49 -6.81 -30.90
N VAL A 107 7.88 -6.31 -29.73
CA VAL A 107 9.28 -5.98 -29.41
C VAL A 107 10.18 -7.21 -29.53
N VAL A 108 9.75 -8.36 -29.01
CA VAL A 108 10.50 -9.62 -29.10
C VAL A 108 10.59 -10.10 -30.55
N VAL A 109 9.50 -10.07 -31.31
CA VAL A 109 9.49 -10.45 -32.73
C VAL A 109 10.42 -9.55 -33.55
N LEU A 110 10.38 -8.23 -33.32
CA LEU A 110 11.28 -7.28 -33.96
C LEU A 110 12.74 -7.55 -33.59
N ALA A 111 13.03 -7.86 -32.32
CA ALA A 111 14.37 -8.21 -31.88
C ALA A 111 14.87 -9.51 -32.52
N LEU A 112 14.04 -10.56 -32.56
CA LEU A 112 14.36 -11.84 -33.18
C LEU A 112 14.55 -11.71 -34.69
N TRP A 113 13.67 -10.95 -35.36
CA TRP A 113 13.83 -10.61 -36.78
C TRP A 113 15.13 -9.87 -37.03
N ALA A 114 15.43 -8.86 -36.22
CA ALA A 114 16.67 -8.11 -36.30
C ALA A 114 17.90 -8.97 -36.03
N ALA A 115 17.81 -10.04 -35.24
CA ALA A 115 18.93 -10.94 -34.98
C ALA A 115 19.12 -12.03 -36.03
N ALA A 116 18.03 -12.52 -36.64
CA ALA A 116 18.07 -13.57 -37.65
C ALA A 116 18.51 -13.06 -39.04
N SER A 117 18.56 -11.75 -39.27
CA SER A 117 18.94 -11.17 -40.56
C SER A 117 20.47 -10.98 -40.66
N PRO A 118 21.16 -11.69 -41.59
CA PRO A 118 22.63 -11.77 -41.63
C PRO A 118 23.37 -10.51 -42.12
N ASP A 119 22.70 -9.55 -42.77
CA ASP A 119 23.39 -8.48 -43.48
C ASP A 119 23.52 -7.17 -42.67
N SER A 120 24.69 -6.55 -42.78
CA SER A 120 25.08 -5.26 -42.22
C SER A 120 24.43 -4.06 -42.93
N GLY A 121 23.61 -4.29 -43.96
CA GLY A 121 22.87 -3.28 -44.73
C GLY A 121 21.37 -3.27 -44.43
N ARG A 122 20.98 -3.19 -43.15
CA ARG A 122 19.58 -3.23 -42.70
C ARG A 122 18.86 -1.96 -43.13
N THR A 123 18.22 -1.99 -44.29
CA THR A 123 17.33 -0.91 -44.73
C THR A 123 15.89 -1.32 -44.41
N ILE A 124 15.22 -0.53 -43.57
CA ILE A 124 13.76 -0.60 -43.47
C ILE A 124 13.25 -0.13 -44.84
N ASN A 125 12.71 -1.07 -45.62
CA ASN A 125 12.17 -0.77 -46.95
C ASN A 125 11.14 0.38 -46.83
N ALA A 126 11.15 1.32 -47.77
CA ALA A 126 10.20 2.44 -47.80
C ALA A 126 8.74 1.99 -47.63
N ASN A 127 8.38 0.80 -48.13
CA ASN A 127 7.05 0.21 -47.99
C ASN A 127 6.70 -0.13 -46.52
N TRP A 128 7.67 -0.51 -45.70
CA TRP A 128 7.50 -0.66 -44.25
C TRP A 128 7.22 0.68 -43.58
N GLY A 129 7.94 1.73 -43.97
CA GLY A 129 7.70 3.10 -43.51
C GLY A 129 6.26 3.55 -43.78
N VAL A 130 5.78 3.34 -45.01
CA VAL A 130 4.37 3.61 -45.39
C VAL A 130 3.39 2.82 -44.52
N GLY A 131 3.65 1.53 -44.30
CA GLY A 131 2.82 0.68 -43.44
C GLY A 131 2.76 1.16 -41.99
N VAL A 132 3.88 1.57 -41.41
CA VAL A 132 3.95 2.12 -40.05
C VAL A 132 3.21 3.46 -39.95
N THR A 133 3.39 4.36 -40.92
CA THR A 133 2.69 5.65 -40.94
C THR A 133 1.18 5.48 -41.07
N ILE A 134 0.71 4.62 -41.98
CA ILE A 134 -0.72 4.31 -42.15
C ILE A 134 -1.26 3.63 -40.89
N GLY A 135 -0.52 2.68 -40.32
CA GLY A 135 -0.90 1.98 -39.09
C GLY A 135 -1.04 2.91 -37.89
N LEU A 136 -0.08 3.82 -37.69
CA LEU A 136 -0.15 4.86 -36.66
C LEU A 136 -1.32 5.81 -36.91
N ALA A 137 -1.51 6.30 -38.14
CA ALA A 137 -2.63 7.17 -38.48
C ALA A 137 -3.97 6.47 -38.21
N ALA A 138 -4.12 5.21 -38.60
CA ALA A 138 -5.29 4.39 -38.30
C ALA A 138 -5.47 4.17 -36.80
N LEU A 139 -4.39 3.96 -36.04
CA LEU A 139 -4.44 3.83 -34.58
C LEU A 139 -4.89 5.12 -33.90
N PHE A 140 -4.40 6.29 -34.34
CA PHE A 140 -4.84 7.58 -33.82
C PHE A 140 -6.31 7.87 -34.16
N LEU A 141 -6.72 7.61 -35.41
CA LEU A 141 -8.12 7.72 -35.81
C LEU A 141 -9.01 6.78 -35.00
N PHE A 142 -8.57 5.54 -34.82
CA PHE A 142 -9.26 4.56 -33.97
C PHE A 142 -9.33 5.03 -32.52
N ALA A 143 -8.24 5.51 -31.92
CA ALA A 143 -8.24 6.00 -30.54
C ALA A 143 -9.17 7.21 -30.35
N ALA A 144 -9.21 8.13 -31.33
CA ALA A 144 -10.11 9.28 -31.30
C ALA A 144 -11.59 8.90 -31.44
N TRP A 145 -11.90 7.84 -32.20
CA TRP A 145 -13.28 7.41 -32.47
C TRP A 145 -13.72 6.24 -31.57
N ALA A 146 -12.81 5.55 -30.89
CA ALA A 146 -13.11 4.39 -30.05
C ALA A 146 -14.15 4.69 -28.95
N PRO A 147 -14.11 5.85 -28.25
CA PRO A 147 -15.12 6.17 -27.24
C PRO A 147 -16.54 6.32 -27.80
N SER A 148 -16.70 6.79 -29.05
CA SER A 148 -18.01 7.02 -29.66
C SER A 148 -18.65 5.75 -30.22
N LEU A 149 -17.87 4.68 -30.41
CA LEU A 149 -18.31 3.45 -31.07
C LEU A 149 -18.95 2.41 -30.13
N ASN A 150 -19.12 2.71 -28.84
CA ASN A 150 -19.69 1.79 -27.82
C ASN A 150 -19.09 0.37 -27.91
N LEU A 151 -17.76 0.30 -28.10
CA LEU A 151 -17.03 -0.94 -28.37
C LEU A 151 -17.25 -2.01 -27.29
N GLY A 152 -17.46 -1.61 -26.04
CA GLY A 152 -17.75 -2.54 -24.93
C GLY A 152 -19.03 -3.35 -25.13
N ALA A 153 -20.07 -2.78 -25.75
CA ALA A 153 -21.32 -3.50 -26.04
C ALA A 153 -21.19 -4.40 -27.27
N ARG A 154 -20.49 -3.94 -28.31
CA ARG A 154 -20.27 -4.68 -29.57
C ARG A 154 -19.24 -5.81 -29.46
N ALA A 155 -18.26 -5.67 -28.57
CA ALA A 155 -17.23 -6.68 -28.33
C ALA A 155 -17.68 -7.79 -27.36
N ARG A 156 -18.87 -7.70 -26.74
CA ARG A 156 -19.41 -8.75 -25.84
C ARG A 156 -19.28 -10.20 -26.33
N PRO A 157 -19.61 -10.55 -27.59
CA PRO A 157 -19.43 -11.92 -28.07
C PRO A 157 -17.95 -12.33 -28.15
N ALA A 158 -17.06 -11.44 -28.61
CA ALA A 158 -15.62 -11.69 -28.64
C ALA A 158 -15.04 -11.80 -27.21
N ILE A 159 -15.52 -10.96 -26.28
CA ILE A 159 -15.17 -11.00 -24.86
C ILE A 159 -15.62 -12.32 -24.21
N ALA A 160 -16.78 -12.85 -24.58
CA ALA A 160 -17.29 -14.12 -24.06
C ALA A 160 -16.51 -15.34 -24.61
N VAL A 161 -16.03 -15.28 -25.85
CA VAL A 161 -15.27 -16.38 -26.49
C VAL A 161 -13.79 -16.37 -26.09
N VAL A 162 -13.13 -15.21 -26.14
CA VAL A 162 -11.70 -15.07 -25.83
C VAL A 162 -11.47 -14.95 -24.33
N GLY A 163 -12.44 -14.41 -23.58
CA GLY A 163 -12.36 -14.19 -22.13
C GLY A 163 -11.88 -15.40 -21.32
N PRO A 164 -12.46 -16.60 -21.49
CA PRO A 164 -12.00 -17.81 -20.78
C PRO A 164 -10.56 -18.22 -21.08
N ILE A 165 -10.07 -17.93 -22.30
CA ILE A 165 -8.70 -18.26 -22.73
C ILE A 165 -7.70 -17.31 -22.07
N VAL A 166 -8.05 -16.02 -21.95
CA VAL A 166 -7.15 -14.98 -21.40
C VAL A 166 -7.26 -14.80 -19.89
N ALA A 167 -8.40 -15.20 -19.31
CA ALA A 167 -8.64 -15.16 -17.86
C ALA A 167 -7.52 -15.80 -17.02
N PRO A 168 -7.01 -17.01 -17.30
CA PRO A 168 -5.93 -17.61 -16.50
C PRO A 168 -4.65 -16.78 -16.51
N PHE A 169 -4.33 -16.10 -17.62
CA PHE A 169 -3.17 -15.21 -17.68
C PHE A 169 -3.36 -13.94 -16.83
N GLY A 170 -4.58 -13.40 -16.80
CA GLY A 170 -4.91 -12.29 -15.90
C GLY A 170 -4.80 -12.68 -14.42
N ILE A 171 -5.25 -13.89 -14.06
CA ILE A 171 -5.12 -14.44 -12.70
C ILE A 171 -3.64 -14.66 -12.36
N LEU A 172 -2.86 -15.23 -13.27
CA LEU A 172 -1.43 -15.45 -13.06
C LEU A 172 -0.68 -14.13 -12.83
N LEU A 173 -0.94 -13.12 -13.66
CA LEU A 173 -0.36 -11.78 -13.46
C LEU A 173 -0.82 -11.16 -12.13
N SER A 174 -2.09 -11.34 -11.76
CA SER A 174 -2.60 -10.85 -10.48
C SER A 174 -1.86 -11.52 -9.31
N ILE A 175 -1.62 -12.84 -9.37
CA ILE A 175 -0.84 -13.56 -8.35
C ILE A 175 0.59 -13.02 -8.27
N ILE A 176 1.27 -12.89 -9.41
CA ILE A 176 2.65 -12.37 -9.46
C ILE A 176 2.69 -10.96 -8.85
N ASP A 177 1.80 -10.07 -9.29
CA ASP A 177 1.75 -8.69 -8.81
C ASP A 177 1.45 -8.63 -7.30
N SER A 178 0.52 -9.45 -6.81
CA SER A 178 0.26 -9.56 -5.37
C SER A 178 1.44 -10.11 -4.57
N LEU A 179 2.21 -11.06 -5.11
CA LEU A 179 3.43 -11.56 -4.44
C LEU A 179 4.53 -10.49 -4.40
N LEU A 180 4.72 -9.73 -5.48
CA LEU A 180 5.65 -8.60 -5.51
C LEU A 180 5.27 -7.56 -4.43
N VAL A 181 3.99 -7.21 -4.36
CA VAL A 181 3.47 -6.15 -3.47
C VAL A 181 3.37 -6.58 -2.00
N PHE A 182 2.90 -7.79 -1.71
CA PHE A 182 2.60 -8.25 -0.34
C PHE A 182 3.64 -9.22 0.23
N VAL A 183 4.64 -9.66 -0.54
CA VAL A 183 5.70 -10.54 -0.03
C VAL A 183 7.07 -9.90 -0.22
N VAL A 184 7.44 -9.60 -1.47
CA VAL A 184 8.80 -9.13 -1.79
C VAL A 184 9.02 -7.70 -1.27
N ALA A 185 8.11 -6.77 -1.52
CA ALA A 185 8.26 -5.39 -1.06
C ALA A 185 8.32 -5.27 0.48
N PRO A 186 7.47 -5.93 1.29
CA PRO A 186 7.63 -5.98 2.75
C PRO A 186 8.94 -6.62 3.19
N ALA A 187 9.37 -7.70 2.54
CA ALA A 187 10.65 -8.36 2.84
C ALA A 187 11.84 -7.43 2.62
N ALA A 188 11.76 -6.55 1.62
CA ALA A 188 12.74 -5.49 1.34
C ALA A 188 12.57 -4.22 2.20
N GLY A 189 11.62 -4.21 3.15
CA GLY A 189 11.47 -3.11 4.11
C GLY A 189 10.26 -2.20 3.90
N ALA A 190 9.52 -2.31 2.80
CA ALA A 190 8.47 -1.34 2.44
C ALA A 190 7.21 -1.37 3.34
N SER A 191 7.14 -2.27 4.33
CA SER A 191 6.09 -2.31 5.36
C SER A 191 6.51 -1.66 6.68
N ARG A 192 7.75 -1.19 6.85
CA ARG A 192 8.25 -0.73 8.16
C ARG A 192 7.82 0.70 8.48
N ARG A 193 7.33 0.90 9.69
CA ARG A 193 6.82 2.21 10.15
C ARG A 193 7.93 3.27 10.31
N SER A 194 9.14 2.87 10.70
CA SER A 194 10.27 3.78 10.84
C SER A 194 11.03 3.91 9.53
N TRP A 195 11.22 5.16 9.06
CA TRP A 195 11.96 5.43 7.84
C TRP A 195 13.37 4.82 7.89
N GLN A 196 14.06 4.89 9.03
CA GLN A 196 15.40 4.31 9.19
C GLN A 196 15.42 2.80 8.91
N MET A 197 14.42 2.05 9.39
CA MET A 197 14.38 0.61 9.15
C MET A 197 14.08 0.28 7.69
N ARG A 198 13.24 1.08 7.01
CA ARG A 198 12.97 0.91 5.58
C ARG A 198 14.24 1.05 4.76
N TYR A 199 14.98 2.14 4.95
CA TYR A 199 16.23 2.35 4.22
C TYR A 199 17.29 1.33 4.62
N PHE A 200 17.42 1.00 5.90
CA PHE A 200 18.37 -0.02 6.36
C PHE A 200 18.12 -1.39 5.71
N THR A 201 16.87 -1.82 5.65
CA THR A 201 16.51 -3.10 5.01
C THR A 201 16.63 -3.04 3.49
N LEU A 202 16.22 -1.94 2.86
CA LEU A 202 16.37 -1.75 1.42
C LEU A 202 17.84 -1.78 0.98
N PHE A 203 18.70 -0.97 1.59
CA PHE A 203 20.14 -0.98 1.33
C PHE A 203 20.78 -2.31 1.75
N GLY A 204 20.33 -2.88 2.86
CA GLY A 204 20.77 -4.19 3.35
C GLY A 204 20.42 -5.37 2.44
N VAL A 205 19.54 -5.19 1.46
CA VAL A 205 19.29 -6.17 0.39
C VAL A 205 20.01 -5.78 -0.90
N LEU A 206 19.88 -4.52 -1.34
CA LEU A 206 20.44 -4.08 -2.63
C LEU A 206 21.97 -4.04 -2.66
N LEU A 207 22.63 -3.61 -1.59
CA LEU A 207 24.10 -3.54 -1.55
C LEU A 207 24.74 -4.93 -1.60
N PRO A 208 24.30 -5.94 -0.81
CA PRO A 208 24.75 -7.31 -0.99
C PRO A 208 24.50 -7.85 -2.39
N CYS A 209 23.36 -7.52 -3.01
CA CYS A 209 23.07 -7.96 -4.38
C CYS A 209 24.09 -7.40 -5.38
N ALA A 210 24.40 -6.10 -5.30
CA ALA A 210 25.41 -5.47 -6.14
C ALA A 210 26.83 -6.01 -5.85
N TYR A 211 27.18 -6.16 -4.57
CA TYR A 211 28.49 -6.66 -4.16
C TYR A 211 28.74 -8.09 -4.66
N MET A 212 27.78 -8.99 -4.43
CA MET A 212 27.86 -10.36 -4.92
C MET A 212 27.78 -10.42 -6.44
N GLY A 213 26.99 -9.55 -7.09
CA GLY A 213 26.98 -9.41 -8.54
C GLY A 213 28.33 -8.99 -9.13
N TYR A 214 29.18 -8.32 -8.34
CA TYR A 214 30.54 -7.98 -8.75
C TYR A 214 31.56 -9.09 -8.48
N TRP A 215 31.56 -9.64 -7.27
CA TRP A 215 32.64 -10.56 -6.84
C TRP A 215 32.37 -12.04 -7.12
N LEU A 216 31.11 -12.45 -7.26
CA LEU A 216 30.79 -13.84 -7.51
C LEU A 216 31.12 -14.22 -8.96
N ALA A 217 31.75 -15.38 -9.14
CA ALA A 217 32.12 -15.88 -10.45
C ALA A 217 30.91 -16.02 -11.37
N ALA A 218 31.06 -15.63 -12.63
CA ALA A 218 30.02 -15.76 -13.64
C ALA A 218 29.65 -17.23 -13.90
N PRO A 219 28.37 -17.55 -14.16
CA PRO A 219 27.20 -16.67 -14.22
C PRO A 219 26.49 -16.47 -12.87
N TRP A 220 27.04 -16.99 -11.77
CA TRP A 220 26.32 -17.11 -10.50
C TRP A 220 26.02 -15.76 -9.84
N GLY A 221 26.78 -14.71 -10.18
CA GLY A 221 26.48 -13.32 -9.82
C GLY A 221 25.16 -12.80 -10.40
N LEU A 222 24.59 -13.43 -11.44
CA LEU A 222 23.28 -13.07 -11.98
C LEU A 222 22.14 -13.36 -10.99
N THR A 223 22.24 -14.40 -10.17
CA THR A 223 21.20 -14.75 -9.19
C THR A 223 20.90 -13.60 -8.21
N PRO A 224 21.87 -13.03 -7.49
CA PRO A 224 21.63 -11.87 -6.63
C PRO A 224 21.22 -10.62 -7.42
N LEU A 225 21.71 -10.42 -8.65
CA LEU A 225 21.30 -9.29 -9.48
C LEU A 225 19.83 -9.37 -9.91
N ILE A 226 19.35 -10.56 -10.32
CA ILE A 226 17.93 -10.82 -10.62
C ILE A 226 17.07 -10.56 -9.39
N ALA A 227 17.50 -11.01 -8.20
CA ALA A 227 16.80 -10.69 -6.97
C ALA A 227 16.75 -9.18 -6.70
N GLY A 228 17.83 -8.44 -6.96
CA GLY A 228 17.88 -6.99 -6.90
C GLY A 228 16.87 -6.32 -7.85
N PHE A 229 16.78 -6.78 -9.11
CA PHE A 229 15.76 -6.29 -10.06
C PHE A 229 14.34 -6.58 -9.58
N VAL A 230 14.08 -7.79 -9.07
CA VAL A 230 12.78 -8.19 -8.53
C VAL A 230 12.39 -7.30 -7.34
N VAL A 231 13.33 -6.99 -6.44
CA VAL A 231 13.11 -6.06 -5.32
C VAL A 231 12.77 -4.66 -5.85
N ALA A 232 13.54 -4.15 -6.81
CA ALA A 232 13.33 -2.82 -7.36
C ALA A 232 11.94 -2.68 -8.02
N ILE A 233 11.55 -3.67 -8.81
CA ILE A 233 10.21 -3.74 -9.42
C ILE A 233 9.14 -3.86 -8.33
N SER A 234 9.35 -4.68 -7.31
CA SER A 234 8.38 -4.90 -6.23
C SER A 234 8.04 -3.62 -5.46
N ILE A 235 9.05 -2.81 -5.13
CA ILE A 235 8.85 -1.53 -4.43
C ILE A 235 8.10 -0.55 -5.33
N SER A 236 8.48 -0.46 -6.61
CA SER A 236 7.76 0.35 -7.59
C SER A 236 6.28 -0.05 -7.71
N ARG A 237 6.00 -1.35 -7.83
CA ARG A 237 4.62 -1.88 -7.90
C ARG A 237 3.83 -1.56 -6.64
N ARG A 238 4.44 -1.71 -5.48
CA ARG A 238 3.80 -1.37 -4.20
C ARG A 238 3.49 0.13 -4.09
N TRP A 239 4.42 0.98 -4.51
CA TRP A 239 4.18 2.43 -4.58
C TRP A 239 3.04 2.79 -5.52
N ALA A 240 2.97 2.17 -6.71
CA ALA A 240 1.86 2.37 -7.64
C ALA A 240 0.50 1.98 -7.03
N TRP A 241 0.42 0.88 -6.28
CA TRP A 241 -0.82 0.50 -5.60
C TRP A 241 -1.24 1.48 -4.50
N VAL A 242 -0.27 2.01 -3.74
CA VAL A 242 -0.54 3.06 -2.74
C VAL A 242 -1.08 4.31 -3.44
N GLU A 243 -0.58 4.63 -4.62
CA GLU A 243 -0.99 5.77 -5.43
C GLU A 243 -2.41 5.61 -6.01
N ASP A 244 -2.73 4.44 -6.54
CA ASP A 244 -4.08 4.10 -6.98
C ASP A 244 -5.10 4.15 -5.82
N ASP A 245 -4.73 3.58 -4.67
CA ASP A 245 -5.53 3.60 -3.46
C ASP A 245 -5.79 5.06 -3.03
N ARG A 246 -4.80 5.94 -3.20
CA ARG A 246 -4.87 7.36 -2.86
C ARG A 246 -5.87 8.08 -3.76
N GLU A 247 -5.84 7.79 -5.05
CA GLU A 247 -6.82 8.33 -6.01
C GLU A 247 -8.24 7.85 -5.69
N LEU A 248 -8.42 6.56 -5.42
CA LEU A 248 -9.71 6.01 -4.99
C LEU A 248 -10.21 6.64 -3.69
N ALA A 249 -9.33 6.89 -2.74
CA ALA A 249 -9.68 7.54 -1.48
C ALA A 249 -10.10 9.01 -1.69
N MET A 250 -9.41 9.72 -2.59
CA MET A 250 -9.76 11.09 -2.95
C MET A 250 -11.11 11.18 -3.68
N LEU A 251 -11.41 10.24 -4.56
CA LEU A 251 -12.69 10.18 -5.29
C LEU A 251 -13.86 9.79 -4.37
N ASN A 252 -13.66 8.79 -3.51
CA ASN A 252 -14.71 8.28 -2.62
C ASN A 252 -14.85 9.08 -1.32
N GLY A 253 -13.88 9.95 -1.01
CA GLY A 253 -13.80 10.64 0.27
C GLY A 253 -13.63 9.68 1.46
N ARG A 254 -12.91 8.57 1.30
CA ARG A 254 -12.70 7.59 2.37
C ARG A 254 -11.25 7.13 2.44
N PHE A 255 -10.58 7.41 3.55
CA PHE A 255 -9.15 7.13 3.74
C PHE A 255 -8.86 5.88 4.58
N SER A 256 -9.89 5.15 4.98
CA SER A 256 -9.79 3.84 5.63
C SER A 256 -10.96 2.95 5.19
N GLY A 257 -10.73 1.64 5.09
CA GLY A 257 -11.77 0.68 4.68
C GLY A 257 -11.22 -0.45 3.82
N ALA A 258 -12.07 -1.44 3.53
CA ALA A 258 -11.76 -2.60 2.70
C ALA A 258 -11.65 -2.28 1.20
N HIS A 259 -12.00 -1.05 0.80
CA HIS A 259 -11.75 -0.56 -0.56
C HIS A 259 -10.28 -0.23 -0.81
N LEU A 260 -9.48 -0.05 0.24
CA LEU A 260 -8.04 0.15 0.15
C LEU A 260 -7.32 -1.19 0.23
N ARG A 261 -6.35 -1.40 -0.65
CA ARG A 261 -5.53 -2.62 -0.70
C ARG A 261 -4.38 -2.58 0.29
N ILE A 262 -3.76 -1.40 0.45
CA ILE A 262 -2.58 -1.18 1.30
C ILE A 262 -2.83 -0.06 2.31
N GLY A 263 -3.43 1.05 1.87
CA GLY A 263 -3.62 2.25 2.69
C GLY A 263 -2.44 3.25 2.64
N PHE A 264 -2.45 4.22 3.56
CA PHE A 264 -1.62 5.46 3.48
C PHE A 264 -0.64 5.65 4.65
N ASP A 265 -0.31 4.56 5.34
CA ASP A 265 0.59 4.64 6.50
C ASP A 265 2.00 5.09 6.10
N GLN A 266 2.43 4.78 4.87
CA GLN A 266 3.78 4.98 4.39
C GLN A 266 3.76 5.59 2.98
N ASP A 267 4.46 6.71 2.82
CA ASP A 267 4.84 7.22 1.51
C ASP A 267 6.12 6.48 1.09
N LEU A 268 6.02 5.73 -0.02
CA LEU A 268 7.08 4.88 -0.59
C LEU A 268 7.76 5.53 -1.80
N ARG A 269 7.47 6.81 -2.07
CA ARG A 269 8.01 7.53 -3.23
C ARG A 269 9.54 7.47 -3.25
N ASP A 270 10.19 7.79 -2.13
CA ASP A 270 11.65 7.89 -2.05
C ASP A 270 12.29 6.50 -2.19
N GLU A 271 11.71 5.47 -1.57
CA GLU A 271 12.16 4.08 -1.71
C GLU A 271 12.00 3.55 -3.14
N ALA A 272 10.92 3.93 -3.84
CA ALA A 272 10.72 3.60 -5.25
C ALA A 272 11.74 4.32 -6.15
N MET A 273 12.03 5.60 -5.90
CA MET A 273 13.08 6.33 -6.63
C MET A 273 14.46 5.72 -6.40
N LEU A 274 14.82 5.38 -5.16
CA LEU A 274 16.09 4.69 -4.86
C LEU A 274 16.17 3.33 -5.54
N SER A 275 15.07 2.59 -5.57
CA SER A 275 14.97 1.31 -6.27
C SER A 275 15.25 1.47 -7.77
N PHE A 276 14.68 2.48 -8.43
CA PHE A 276 15.00 2.79 -9.82
C PHE A 276 16.44 3.26 -9.99
N MET A 277 16.95 4.11 -9.10
CA MET A 277 18.34 4.56 -9.13
C MET A 277 19.33 3.39 -9.02
N SER A 278 19.00 2.35 -8.25
CA SER A 278 19.83 1.15 -8.15
C SER A 278 20.02 0.43 -9.49
N MET A 279 19.07 0.53 -10.43
CA MET A 279 19.18 -0.10 -11.74
C MET A 279 20.36 0.45 -12.56
N PHE A 280 20.77 1.71 -12.35
CA PHE A 280 21.98 2.27 -12.98
C PHE A 280 23.27 1.55 -12.57
N PHE A 281 23.26 0.83 -11.45
CA PHE A 281 24.38 0.02 -10.99
C PHE A 281 24.15 -1.47 -11.26
N LEU A 282 22.93 -1.98 -11.08
CA LEU A 282 22.61 -3.40 -11.28
C LEU A 282 22.71 -3.81 -12.76
N VAL A 283 22.31 -2.95 -13.71
CA VAL A 283 22.35 -3.28 -15.14
C VAL A 283 23.78 -3.44 -15.68
N PRO A 284 24.72 -2.50 -15.45
CA PRO A 284 26.12 -2.71 -15.83
C PRO A 284 26.73 -3.97 -15.22
N LEU A 285 26.42 -4.28 -13.94
CA LEU A 285 26.87 -5.52 -13.29
C LEU A 285 26.30 -6.77 -13.97
N ALA A 286 25.04 -6.74 -14.39
CA ALA A 286 24.42 -7.84 -15.11
C ALA A 286 25.07 -8.05 -16.49
N LEU A 287 25.37 -6.97 -17.21
CA LEU A 287 26.08 -7.03 -18.49
C LEU A 287 27.50 -7.61 -18.32
N ARG A 288 28.23 -7.19 -17.28
CA ARG A 288 29.54 -7.78 -16.94
C ARG A 288 29.44 -9.27 -16.62
N GLN A 289 28.42 -9.69 -15.88
CA GLN A 289 28.21 -11.11 -15.55
C GLN A 289 27.83 -11.95 -16.79
N ILE A 290 27.08 -11.38 -17.74
CA ILE A 290 26.81 -12.01 -19.04
C ILE A 290 28.09 -12.15 -19.85
N GLU A 291 28.93 -11.11 -19.86
CA GLU A 291 30.25 -11.14 -20.51
C GLU A 291 31.14 -12.24 -19.94
N GLY A 292 31.25 -12.32 -18.61
CA GLY A 292 32.06 -13.34 -17.94
C GLY A 292 31.55 -14.77 -18.16
N TRP A 293 30.32 -14.95 -18.62
CA TRP A 293 29.74 -16.26 -18.91
C TRP A 293 29.88 -16.66 -20.38
N GLN A 294 29.62 -15.73 -21.30
CA GLN A 294 29.42 -16.04 -22.73
C GLN A 294 30.35 -15.25 -23.67
N HIS A 295 31.22 -14.37 -23.16
CA HIS A 295 32.17 -13.54 -23.93
C HIS A 295 31.51 -12.86 -25.14
N VAL A 296 30.47 -12.09 -24.86
CA VAL A 296 29.52 -11.59 -25.84
C VAL A 296 29.94 -10.24 -26.43
N PHE A 297 30.63 -9.42 -25.65
CA PHE A 297 31.04 -8.05 -25.97
C PHE A 297 32.48 -8.00 -26.47
N ASN A 298 32.77 -7.01 -27.32
CA ASN A 298 34.15 -6.70 -27.69
C ASN A 298 34.72 -5.68 -26.70
N MET A 299 35.67 -6.10 -25.88
CA MET A 299 36.26 -5.29 -24.81
C MET A 299 37.27 -4.24 -25.32
N GLY A 300 37.68 -4.26 -26.60
CA GLY A 300 38.55 -3.22 -27.16
C GLY A 300 39.89 -3.03 -26.42
N GLY A 301 40.39 -4.07 -25.75
CA GLY A 301 41.60 -4.01 -24.92
C GLY A 301 41.41 -3.46 -23.50
N ARG A 302 40.16 -3.15 -23.09
CA ARG A 302 39.81 -2.80 -21.70
C ARG A 302 39.86 -4.03 -20.80
N ASP A 303 40.17 -3.80 -19.53
CA ASP A 303 40.11 -4.83 -18.49
C ASP A 303 38.65 -5.21 -18.20
N PHE A 304 38.39 -6.51 -18.03
CA PHE A 304 37.08 -7.05 -17.66
C PHE A 304 36.61 -6.53 -16.29
N ASP A 305 37.55 -6.30 -15.39
CA ASP A 305 37.29 -5.83 -14.03
C ASP A 305 37.19 -4.30 -13.91
N ASP A 306 37.37 -3.54 -15.01
CA ASP A 306 37.18 -2.09 -15.01
C ASP A 306 35.67 -1.73 -14.96
N MET A 307 35.14 -1.62 -13.75
CA MET A 307 33.74 -1.25 -13.52
C MET A 307 33.38 0.13 -14.09
N LEU A 308 34.33 1.06 -14.16
CA LEU A 308 34.08 2.38 -14.75
C LEU A 308 33.87 2.27 -16.26
N ALA A 309 34.54 1.34 -16.95
CA ALA A 309 34.29 1.06 -18.36
C ALA A 309 32.87 0.53 -18.59
N TRP A 310 32.39 -0.37 -17.72
CA TRP A 310 31.01 -0.89 -17.80
C TRP A 310 29.95 0.19 -17.55
N ILE A 311 30.18 1.06 -16.56
CA ILE A 311 29.30 2.20 -16.28
C ILE A 311 29.33 3.21 -17.45
N ALA A 312 30.52 3.50 -17.99
CA ALA A 312 30.66 4.41 -19.13
C ALA A 312 29.99 3.86 -20.39
N PHE A 313 30.15 2.56 -20.67
CA PHE A 313 29.46 1.86 -21.76
C PHE A 313 27.95 1.96 -21.62
N TYR A 314 27.42 1.53 -20.48
CA TYR A 314 25.99 1.61 -20.23
C TYR A 314 25.46 3.05 -20.24
N GLY A 315 26.21 4.00 -19.68
CA GLY A 315 25.86 5.42 -19.68
C GLY A 315 25.85 6.03 -21.08
N ALA A 316 26.81 5.66 -21.93
CA ALA A 316 26.82 6.07 -23.34
C ALA A 316 25.64 5.48 -24.11
N GLU A 317 25.30 4.21 -23.86
CA GLU A 317 24.12 3.58 -24.44
C GLU A 317 22.84 4.29 -23.96
N LEU A 318 22.70 4.60 -22.67
CA LEU A 318 21.56 5.32 -22.13
C LEU A 318 21.45 6.76 -22.66
N ALA A 319 22.57 7.46 -22.86
CA ALA A 319 22.58 8.82 -23.39
C ALA A 319 22.06 8.90 -24.84
N LYS A 320 22.25 7.85 -25.64
CA LYS A 320 21.65 7.76 -26.98
C LYS A 320 20.12 7.68 -26.91
N ALA A 321 19.56 7.21 -25.79
CA ALA A 321 18.14 6.96 -25.60
C ALA A 321 17.38 8.10 -24.89
N VAL A 322 17.78 9.37 -25.05
CA VAL A 322 16.97 10.50 -24.53
C VAL A 322 15.52 10.27 -24.96
N PRO A 323 14.55 10.15 -24.02
CA PRO A 323 13.41 9.22 -24.07
C PRO A 323 12.40 9.35 -25.23
N PHE A 324 12.67 10.19 -26.23
CA PHE A 324 11.78 10.43 -27.37
C PHE A 324 12.50 10.56 -28.71
N VAL A 325 13.83 10.70 -28.73
CA VAL A 325 14.57 11.00 -29.96
C VAL A 325 15.83 10.17 -29.97
N ASP A 326 15.96 9.31 -30.99
CA ASP A 326 17.24 8.66 -31.34
C ASP A 326 18.18 9.72 -31.96
N TRP A 327 18.45 10.77 -31.19
CA TRP A 327 19.17 11.95 -31.63
C TRP A 327 20.61 11.57 -31.98
N ALA A 328 21.16 10.56 -31.31
CA ALA A 328 22.49 10.06 -31.56
C ALA A 328 22.59 9.48 -32.97
N GLU A 329 21.59 8.71 -33.44
CA GLU A 329 21.55 8.25 -34.83
C GLU A 329 21.36 9.44 -35.80
N ILE A 330 20.44 10.36 -35.50
CA ILE A 330 20.15 11.53 -36.36
C ILE A 330 21.39 12.42 -36.57
N TYR A 331 22.16 12.64 -35.51
CA TYR A 331 23.37 13.47 -35.53
C TYR A 331 24.67 12.66 -35.67
N ASN A 332 24.56 11.35 -35.92
CA ASN A 332 25.70 10.45 -36.11
C ASN A 332 26.70 10.43 -34.94
N VAL A 333 26.20 10.58 -33.70
CA VAL A 333 26.98 10.61 -32.46
C VAL A 333 27.22 9.18 -31.97
N HIS A 334 28.47 8.74 -32.07
CA HIS A 334 28.88 7.42 -31.63
C HIS A 334 29.46 7.48 -30.22
N GLY A 335 29.12 6.50 -29.38
CA GLY A 335 29.69 6.38 -28.03
C GLY A 335 31.11 5.81 -28.10
N ASP A 336 32.08 6.50 -27.51
CA ASP A 336 33.48 6.07 -27.42
C ASP A 336 33.77 5.40 -26.07
N ALA A 337 33.04 4.34 -25.74
CA ALA A 337 33.15 3.69 -24.43
C ALA A 337 34.21 2.57 -24.36
N GLY A 338 34.96 2.30 -25.44
CA GLY A 338 35.95 1.21 -25.52
C GLY A 338 35.33 -0.20 -25.60
N ILE A 339 34.24 -0.47 -24.86
CA ILE A 339 33.42 -1.68 -24.98
C ILE A 339 32.41 -1.49 -26.13
N ASN A 340 32.35 -2.46 -27.04
CA ASN A 340 31.48 -2.41 -28.22
C ASN A 340 30.60 -3.67 -28.34
N ILE A 341 29.40 -3.49 -28.89
CA ILE A 341 28.39 -4.55 -29.08
C ILE A 341 28.83 -5.57 -30.15
N GLY A 342 29.75 -5.19 -31.04
CA GLY A 342 30.30 -6.07 -32.09
C GLY A 342 29.23 -6.65 -33.02
N GLU A 343 29.57 -7.75 -33.70
CA GLU A 343 28.66 -8.46 -34.60
C GLU A 343 27.84 -9.56 -33.89
N ASN A 344 28.13 -9.83 -32.61
CA ASN A 344 27.50 -10.92 -31.86
C ASN A 344 25.99 -10.65 -31.64
N PRO A 345 25.09 -11.52 -32.14
CA PRO A 345 23.64 -11.37 -31.95
C PRO A 345 23.23 -11.35 -30.48
N MET A 346 23.93 -12.09 -29.61
CA MET A 346 23.60 -12.15 -28.18
C MET A 346 23.91 -10.83 -27.46
N ALA A 347 24.96 -10.09 -27.86
CA ALA A 347 25.28 -8.79 -27.26
C ALA A 347 24.22 -7.76 -27.64
N ARG A 348 23.75 -7.82 -28.90
CA ARG A 348 22.65 -7.00 -29.39
C ARG A 348 21.37 -7.26 -28.60
N HIS A 349 21.02 -8.53 -28.36
CA HIS A 349 19.87 -8.88 -27.52
C HIS A 349 20.03 -8.44 -26.07
N ALA A 350 21.20 -8.64 -25.47
CA ALA A 350 21.44 -8.25 -24.09
C ALA A 350 21.28 -6.73 -23.91
N VAL A 351 21.90 -5.93 -24.77
CA VAL A 351 21.77 -4.46 -24.72
C VAL A 351 20.35 -4.01 -25.06
N PHE A 352 19.70 -4.64 -26.05
CA PHE A 352 18.34 -4.31 -26.41
C PHE A 352 17.35 -4.57 -25.27
N ILE A 353 17.44 -5.74 -24.62
CA ILE A 353 16.55 -6.10 -23.50
C ILE A 353 16.79 -5.16 -22.31
N THR A 354 18.05 -4.87 -21.98
CA THR A 354 18.35 -3.94 -20.88
C THR A 354 17.86 -2.54 -21.17
N ARG A 355 17.99 -2.06 -22.41
CA ARG A 355 17.40 -0.78 -22.84
C ARG A 355 15.89 -0.77 -22.75
N VAL A 356 15.19 -1.75 -23.33
CA VAL A 356 13.73 -1.82 -23.24
C VAL A 356 13.28 -1.80 -21.79
N LEU A 357 13.94 -2.54 -20.91
CA LEU A 357 13.61 -2.57 -19.49
C LEU A 357 13.83 -1.20 -18.83
N VAL A 358 15.00 -0.60 -19.01
CA VAL A 358 15.37 0.66 -18.35
C VAL A 358 14.59 1.82 -18.91
N ASP A 359 14.45 1.93 -20.23
CA ASP A 359 13.76 3.04 -20.90
C ASP A 359 12.28 3.02 -20.53
N LEU A 360 11.63 1.85 -20.51
CA LEU A 360 10.24 1.73 -20.05
C LEU A 360 10.10 2.12 -18.59
N VAL A 361 11.01 1.65 -17.73
CA VAL A 361 11.00 1.97 -16.30
C VAL A 361 11.24 3.46 -16.06
N PHE A 362 12.20 4.06 -16.76
CA PHE A 362 12.56 5.47 -16.63
C PHE A 362 11.44 6.36 -17.16
N LEU A 363 10.88 6.05 -18.34
CA LEU A 363 9.74 6.76 -18.89
C LEU A 363 8.51 6.66 -17.97
N ALA A 364 8.21 5.45 -17.46
CA ALA A 364 7.12 5.26 -16.52
C ALA A 364 7.34 6.07 -15.24
N ALA A 365 8.54 6.02 -14.66
CA ALA A 365 8.89 6.77 -13.45
C ALA A 365 8.79 8.29 -13.69
N LEU A 366 9.27 8.79 -14.83
CA LEU A 366 9.21 10.21 -15.18
C LEU A 366 7.77 10.69 -15.40
N LEU A 367 6.98 9.95 -16.20
CA LEU A 367 5.57 10.28 -16.44
C LEU A 367 4.77 10.24 -15.13
N GLN A 368 5.03 9.25 -14.27
CA GLN A 368 4.39 9.15 -12.97
C GLN A 368 4.80 10.30 -12.05
N ALA A 369 6.09 10.66 -12.01
CA ALA A 369 6.56 11.80 -11.23
C ALA A 369 5.95 13.13 -11.70
N LEU A 370 5.87 13.36 -13.01
CA LEU A 370 5.23 14.54 -13.61
C LEU A 370 3.72 14.57 -13.32
N SER A 371 3.04 13.43 -13.48
CA SER A 371 1.61 13.29 -13.17
C SER A 371 1.33 13.61 -11.69
N ILE A 372 2.12 13.07 -10.77
CA ILE A 372 2.00 13.34 -9.34
C ILE A 372 2.27 14.83 -9.05
N ALA A 373 3.29 15.42 -9.66
CA ALA A 373 3.61 16.83 -9.48
C ALA A 373 2.46 17.74 -9.97
N ALA A 374 1.96 17.51 -11.19
CA ALA A 374 0.87 18.26 -11.77
C ALA A 374 -0.43 18.11 -10.95
N ARG A 375 -0.75 16.88 -10.53
CA ARG A 375 -1.94 16.59 -9.72
C ARG A 375 -1.83 17.22 -8.33
N ASN A 376 -0.70 17.09 -7.64
CA ASN A 376 -0.51 17.71 -6.32
C ASN A 376 -0.60 19.25 -6.40
N ALA A 377 -0.04 19.85 -7.45
CA ALA A 377 -0.18 21.29 -7.70
C ALA A 377 -1.65 21.67 -7.91
N LYS A 378 -2.37 20.92 -8.76
CA LYS A 378 -3.79 21.19 -9.04
C LYS A 378 -4.67 20.99 -7.82
N GLN A 379 -4.43 19.95 -7.03
CA GLN A 379 -5.18 19.70 -5.78
C GLN A 379 -4.96 20.81 -4.76
N ARG A 380 -3.73 21.30 -4.58
CA ARG A 380 -3.46 22.45 -3.70
C ARG A 380 -4.16 23.71 -4.18
N GLU A 381 -4.18 23.97 -5.48
CA GLU A 381 -4.92 25.08 -6.09
C GLU A 381 -6.44 24.96 -5.83
N LEU A 382 -7.01 23.77 -6.04
CA LEU A 382 -8.43 23.49 -5.79
C LEU A 382 -8.81 23.57 -4.30
N PHE A 383 -7.90 23.19 -3.41
CA PHE A 383 -8.08 23.33 -1.96
C PHE A 383 -8.04 24.80 -1.53
N ASN A 384 -7.03 25.55 -1.99
CA ASN A 384 -6.88 26.97 -1.65
C ASN A 384 -8.00 27.84 -2.22
N SER A 385 -8.57 27.46 -3.37
CA SER A 385 -9.75 28.12 -3.94
C SER A 385 -11.07 27.73 -3.27
N GLY A 386 -11.04 26.80 -2.30
CA GLY A 386 -12.22 26.36 -1.55
C GLY A 386 -13.16 25.44 -2.34
N VAL A 387 -12.79 25.01 -3.54
CA VAL A 387 -13.56 24.03 -4.34
C VAL A 387 -13.48 22.64 -3.73
N LEU A 388 -12.35 22.34 -3.09
CA LEU A 388 -12.08 21.04 -2.50
C LEU A 388 -11.84 21.22 -0.99
N HIS A 389 -12.60 20.52 -0.15
CA HIS A 389 -12.58 20.68 1.31
C HIS A 389 -11.70 19.66 2.04
N ARG A 390 -10.92 18.87 1.30
CA ARG A 390 -10.09 17.78 1.84
C ARG A 390 -8.70 17.80 1.23
N LEU A 391 -7.67 17.55 2.03
CA LEU A 391 -6.32 17.43 1.51
C LEU A 391 -5.98 15.98 1.20
N ASP A 392 -5.04 15.80 0.29
CA ASP A 392 -4.40 14.51 0.03
C ASP A 392 -3.74 13.98 1.34
N PRO A 393 -3.85 12.69 1.69
CA PRO A 393 -3.34 12.14 2.95
C PRO A 393 -1.86 12.40 3.23
N PHE A 394 -1.03 12.48 2.19
CA PHE A 394 0.39 12.75 2.36
C PHE A 394 0.67 14.23 2.57
N ILE A 395 -0.14 15.10 1.96
CA ILE A 395 -0.05 16.56 2.13
C ILE A 395 -0.70 17.00 3.44
N GLU A 396 -1.82 16.39 3.84
CA GLU A 396 -2.61 16.68 5.04
C GLU A 396 -1.72 16.68 6.29
N LYS A 397 -0.89 15.64 6.47
CA LYS A 397 0.04 15.53 7.61
C LYS A 397 1.02 16.70 7.68
N VAL A 398 1.48 17.20 6.52
CA VAL A 398 2.45 18.29 6.43
C VAL A 398 1.77 19.63 6.66
N GLU A 399 0.63 19.89 6.03
CA GLU A 399 -0.12 21.13 6.18
C GLU A 399 -0.66 21.29 7.60
N PHE A 400 -1.21 20.23 8.21
CA PHE A 400 -1.68 20.29 9.61
C PHE A 400 -0.53 20.52 10.59
N ARG A 401 0.68 20.04 10.29
CA ARG A 401 1.85 20.32 11.13
C ARG A 401 2.26 21.79 11.10
N LYS A 402 1.98 22.52 10.01
CA LYS A 402 2.22 23.97 9.93
C LYS A 402 1.23 24.79 10.76
N LEU A 403 0.10 24.20 11.15
CA LEU A 403 -0.93 24.86 11.96
C LEU A 403 -0.63 24.85 13.46
N VAL A 404 0.47 24.22 13.87
CA VAL A 404 0.85 24.08 15.27
C VAL A 404 2.31 24.47 15.48
N ARG A 405 2.57 25.08 16.63
CA ARG A 405 3.89 25.46 17.12
C ARG A 405 4.18 24.78 18.45
N ARG A 406 5.45 24.57 18.78
CA ARG A 406 5.83 24.21 20.15
C ARG A 406 5.87 25.47 21.00
N GLY A 407 5.17 25.46 22.13
CA GLY A 407 5.28 26.48 23.15
C GLY A 407 6.58 26.34 23.96
N ASP A 408 6.83 27.32 24.83
CA ASP A 408 8.02 27.36 25.71
C ASP A 408 8.06 26.19 26.71
N ASP A 409 6.91 25.58 26.98
CA ASP A 409 6.71 24.38 27.79
C ASP A 409 6.95 23.07 27.01
N GLY A 410 7.28 23.16 25.72
CA GLY A 410 7.44 22.01 24.82
C GLY A 410 6.10 21.37 24.38
N ALA A 411 4.96 21.91 24.80
CA ALA A 411 3.64 21.44 24.39
C ALA A 411 3.27 21.95 22.99
N TRP A 412 2.53 21.14 22.24
CA TRP A 412 1.98 21.57 20.95
C TRP A 412 0.81 22.52 21.18
N ARG A 413 0.88 23.71 20.60
CA ARG A 413 -0.18 24.73 20.63
C ARG A 413 -0.55 25.13 19.22
N ALA A 414 -1.83 25.41 18.99
CA ALA A 414 -2.30 25.91 17.70
C ALA A 414 -1.69 27.29 17.40
N ASP A 415 -1.32 27.50 16.14
CA ASP A 415 -0.97 28.81 15.62
C ASP A 415 -2.26 29.52 15.17
N GLU A 416 -2.71 30.50 15.96
CA GLU A 416 -3.97 31.20 15.73
C GLU A 416 -4.04 31.88 14.36
N GLN A 417 -2.93 32.43 13.85
CA GLN A 417 -2.90 33.10 12.55
C GLN A 417 -3.01 32.09 11.41
N ALA A 418 -2.27 30.97 11.51
CA ALA A 418 -2.31 29.92 10.51
C ALA A 418 -3.69 29.23 10.47
N ILE A 419 -4.27 28.96 11.64
CA ILE A 419 -5.63 28.42 11.77
C ILE A 419 -6.64 29.39 11.16
N ALA A 420 -6.58 30.68 11.46
CA ALA A 420 -7.50 31.68 10.93
C ALA A 420 -7.42 31.80 9.39
N ALA A 421 -6.23 31.68 8.80
CA ALA A 421 -6.04 31.72 7.35
C ALA A 421 -6.41 30.40 6.62
N PHE A 422 -6.53 29.28 7.35
CA PHE A 422 -6.75 27.97 6.72
C PHE A 422 -8.15 27.84 6.07
N PRO A 423 -8.27 27.31 4.84
CA PRO A 423 -9.56 27.10 4.19
C PRO A 423 -10.53 26.18 4.97
N HIS A 424 -11.81 26.19 4.59
CA HIS A 424 -12.81 25.28 5.16
C HIS A 424 -12.42 23.82 4.87
N TYR A 425 -12.51 22.97 5.90
CA TYR A 425 -12.08 21.58 5.88
C TYR A 425 -13.24 20.68 6.25
N ASP A 426 -13.25 19.47 5.72
CA ASP A 426 -14.31 18.49 5.98
C ASP A 426 -14.42 18.11 7.46
N SER A 427 -15.63 18.25 8.01
CA SER A 427 -15.92 18.03 9.43
C SER A 427 -15.76 16.58 9.87
N VAL A 428 -16.11 15.61 9.01
CA VAL A 428 -15.94 14.18 9.28
C VAL A 428 -14.47 13.84 9.40
N ARG A 429 -13.65 14.30 8.45
CA ARG A 429 -12.20 14.10 8.48
C ARG A 429 -11.56 14.79 9.69
N LEU A 430 -11.98 16.00 10.06
CA LEU A 430 -11.51 16.64 11.30
C LEU A 430 -11.81 15.77 12.54
N GLY A 431 -13.00 15.17 12.62
CA GLY A 431 -13.37 14.25 13.69
C GLY A 431 -12.46 13.02 13.77
N GLU A 432 -12.08 12.45 12.63
CA GLU A 432 -11.11 11.34 12.58
C GLU A 432 -9.71 11.77 13.07
N LEU A 433 -9.27 12.96 12.64
CA LEU A 433 -7.96 13.52 12.99
C LEU A 433 -7.85 13.94 14.46
N SER A 434 -8.98 14.28 15.08
CA SER A 434 -9.09 14.55 16.52
C SER A 434 -8.99 13.28 17.40
N SER A 435 -8.91 12.08 16.80
CA SER A 435 -8.89 10.84 17.57
C SER A 435 -7.63 10.69 18.45
N PRO A 436 -7.73 10.02 19.62
CA PRO A 436 -6.60 9.85 20.54
C PRO A 436 -5.41 9.07 19.96
N HIS A 437 -5.64 8.31 18.89
CA HIS A 437 -4.62 7.49 18.23
C HIS A 437 -3.73 8.28 17.26
N GLN A 438 -4.09 9.53 16.94
CA GLN A 438 -3.32 10.39 16.06
C GLN A 438 -2.15 11.07 16.77
N LEU A 439 -1.19 11.56 15.99
CA LEU A 439 -0.06 12.34 16.51
C LEU A 439 -0.58 13.59 17.23
N ASN A 440 -0.08 13.88 18.43
CA ASN A 440 -0.51 15.02 19.25
C ASN A 440 -0.55 16.36 18.49
N ALA A 441 0.44 16.60 17.62
CA ALA A 441 0.49 17.80 16.78
C ALA A 441 -0.71 17.91 15.81
N ILE A 442 -1.07 16.81 15.15
CA ILE A 442 -2.19 16.76 14.20
C ILE A 442 -3.51 16.90 14.95
N ARG A 443 -3.64 16.22 16.09
CA ARG A 443 -4.83 16.31 16.93
C ARG A 443 -5.12 17.74 17.37
N VAL A 444 -4.11 18.45 17.90
CA VAL A 444 -4.26 19.86 18.32
C VAL A 444 -4.64 20.77 17.15
N ALA A 445 -4.06 20.56 15.97
CA ALA A 445 -4.44 21.30 14.76
C ALA A 445 -5.90 21.04 14.36
N ALA A 446 -6.32 19.77 14.36
CA ALA A 446 -7.68 19.37 14.01
C ALA A 446 -8.71 19.93 15.00
N ASP A 447 -8.43 19.86 16.30
CA ASP A 447 -9.29 20.43 17.34
C ASP A 447 -9.44 21.96 17.18
N ALA A 448 -8.35 22.66 16.90
CA ALA A 448 -8.37 24.12 16.70
C ALA A 448 -9.12 24.53 15.42
N LEU A 449 -8.91 23.81 14.30
CA LEU A 449 -9.67 24.03 13.06
C LEU A 449 -11.16 23.75 13.24
N ARG A 450 -11.49 22.72 14.00
CA ARG A 450 -12.86 22.37 14.33
C ARG A 450 -13.53 23.49 15.13
N VAL A 451 -12.88 24.02 16.15
CA VAL A 451 -13.39 25.19 16.92
C VAL A 451 -13.60 26.39 16.00
N LYS A 452 -12.65 26.70 15.11
CA LYS A 452 -12.77 27.78 14.13
C LYS A 452 -14.01 27.63 13.23
N GLN A 453 -14.28 26.42 12.76
CA GLN A 453 -15.38 26.15 11.83
C GLN A 453 -16.75 26.06 12.53
N GLY A 454 -16.86 26.58 13.76
CA GLY A 454 -18.10 26.57 14.53
C GLY A 454 -18.38 25.25 15.25
N GLY A 455 -17.39 24.35 15.26
CA GLY A 455 -17.43 23.03 15.88
C GLY A 455 -18.63 22.23 15.42
N ALA A 456 -18.51 21.51 14.29
CA ALA A 456 -19.53 20.59 13.78
C ALA A 456 -20.34 20.02 14.95
N THR A 457 -21.55 20.57 15.09
CA THR A 457 -22.36 20.30 16.27
C THR A 457 -22.58 18.80 16.28
N SER A 458 -22.67 18.20 17.46
CA SER A 458 -23.01 16.77 17.58
C SER A 458 -24.10 16.40 16.56
N ALA A 459 -25.09 17.27 16.34
CA ALA A 459 -26.15 17.18 15.34
C ALA A 459 -25.70 16.84 13.90
N GLU A 460 -24.72 17.52 13.31
CA GLU A 460 -24.30 17.27 11.91
C GLU A 460 -23.76 15.85 11.74
N PHE A 461 -22.98 15.35 12.70
CA PHE A 461 -22.48 13.99 12.67
C PHE A 461 -23.59 12.96 12.85
N HIS A 462 -24.60 13.26 13.68
CA HIS A 462 -25.72 12.36 13.90
C HIS A 462 -26.67 12.35 12.68
N GLU A 463 -26.86 13.49 12.01
CA GLU A 463 -27.61 13.57 10.75
C GLU A 463 -26.90 12.79 9.64
N GLU A 464 -25.58 12.95 9.49
CA GLU A 464 -24.78 12.20 8.52
C GLU A 464 -24.78 10.69 8.83
N LEU A 465 -24.70 10.32 10.12
CA LEU A 465 -24.83 8.93 10.57
C LEU A 465 -26.19 8.35 10.18
N MET A 466 -27.28 9.07 10.45
CA MET A 466 -28.64 8.66 10.09
C MET A 466 -28.84 8.59 8.58
N ARG A 467 -28.27 9.53 7.81
CA ARG A 467 -28.32 9.53 6.35
C ARG A 467 -27.66 8.27 5.78
N ARG A 468 -26.44 7.93 6.24
CA ARG A 468 -25.70 6.73 5.81
C ARG A 468 -26.42 5.43 6.14
N VAL A 469 -27.10 5.38 7.28
CA VAL A 469 -27.93 4.23 7.68
C VAL A 469 -29.15 4.07 6.78
N ARG A 470 -29.79 5.17 6.36
CA ARG A 470 -31.04 5.16 5.58
C ARG A 470 -30.84 4.94 4.07
N THR A 471 -29.79 5.50 3.46
CA THR A 471 -29.63 5.41 1.99
C THR A 471 -29.11 4.05 1.56
N ARG A 472 -27.98 3.61 2.12
CA ARG A 472 -27.38 2.31 1.86
C ARG A 472 -26.43 1.99 3.02
N PRO A 473 -26.90 1.24 4.03
CA PRO A 473 -26.10 0.99 5.21
C PRO A 473 -24.85 0.21 4.81
N ASP A 474 -23.71 0.85 5.03
CA ASP A 474 -22.38 0.31 4.79
C ASP A 474 -21.58 0.38 6.09
N ARG A 475 -20.99 -0.75 6.49
CA ARG A 475 -20.32 -0.91 7.78
C ARG A 475 -19.24 0.15 7.96
N GLU A 476 -18.41 0.33 6.94
CA GLU A 476 -17.23 1.19 7.02
C GLU A 476 -17.62 2.66 7.01
N ALA A 477 -18.57 3.04 6.16
CA ALA A 477 -19.14 4.38 6.14
C ALA A 477 -19.76 4.76 7.49
N ILE A 478 -20.47 3.84 8.14
CA ILE A 478 -21.07 4.07 9.45
C ILE A 478 -19.98 4.19 10.51
N MET A 479 -18.97 3.31 10.48
CA MET A 479 -17.87 3.33 11.45
C MET A 479 -17.03 4.60 11.36
N GLU A 480 -16.84 5.17 10.17
CA GLU A 480 -16.17 6.47 9.96
C GLU A 480 -16.83 7.57 10.79
N VAL A 481 -18.15 7.70 10.67
CA VAL A 481 -18.92 8.72 11.41
C VAL A 481 -18.95 8.40 12.90
N VAL A 482 -19.03 7.12 13.28
CA VAL A 482 -18.94 6.70 14.69
C VAL A 482 -17.61 7.12 15.32
N GLN A 483 -16.49 6.97 14.60
CA GLN A 483 -15.19 7.42 15.11
C GLN A 483 -15.08 8.95 15.14
N ALA A 484 -15.65 9.65 14.16
CA ALA A 484 -15.73 11.12 14.19
C ALA A 484 -16.54 11.64 15.39
N ILE A 485 -17.68 11.00 15.74
CA ILE A 485 -18.47 11.30 16.95
C ILE A 485 -17.66 10.98 18.21
N ARG A 486 -16.90 9.87 18.23
CA ARG A 486 -16.05 9.56 19.38
C ARG A 486 -14.95 10.61 19.57
N GLY A 487 -14.31 11.05 18.48
CA GLY A 487 -13.29 12.11 18.47
C GLY A 487 -13.84 13.48 18.87
N ALA A 488 -15.14 13.73 18.68
CA ALA A 488 -15.83 14.96 19.10
C ALA A 488 -15.92 15.16 20.62
N GLY A 489 -15.69 14.11 21.41
CA GLY A 489 -15.74 14.16 22.86
C GLY A 489 -16.98 13.48 23.47
N PRO A 490 -17.21 13.70 24.78
CA PRO A 490 -18.23 12.96 25.53
C PRO A 490 -19.64 13.52 25.32
N GLN A 491 -19.82 14.80 24.98
CA GLN A 491 -21.15 15.39 24.77
C GLN A 491 -21.79 14.83 23.49
N ARG A 492 -22.85 14.02 23.65
CA ARG A 492 -23.48 13.24 22.58
C ARG A 492 -24.99 13.31 22.67
N GLN A 493 -25.67 13.35 21.53
CA GLN A 493 -27.12 13.36 21.44
C GLN A 493 -27.67 11.94 21.52
N VAL A 494 -27.92 11.49 22.74
CA VAL A 494 -28.33 10.10 23.02
C VAL A 494 -29.61 9.69 22.27
N LEU A 495 -30.56 10.61 22.12
CA LEU A 495 -31.81 10.37 21.38
C LEU A 495 -31.54 10.01 19.91
N GLU A 496 -30.66 10.75 19.25
CA GLU A 496 -30.32 10.53 17.85
C GLU A 496 -29.52 9.23 17.66
N LEU A 497 -28.58 8.92 18.58
CA LEU A 497 -27.88 7.63 18.58
C LEU A 497 -28.84 6.45 18.80
N ASP A 498 -29.87 6.63 19.62
CA ASP A 498 -30.88 5.59 19.83
C ASP A 498 -31.74 5.38 18.58
N GLN A 499 -32.05 6.43 17.82
CA GLN A 499 -32.71 6.31 16.51
C GLN A 499 -31.84 5.51 15.52
N VAL A 500 -30.53 5.77 15.49
CA VAL A 500 -29.57 5.01 14.67
C VAL A 500 -29.55 3.54 15.09
N ARG A 501 -29.47 3.27 16.40
CA ARG A 501 -29.51 1.90 16.95
C ARG A 501 -30.77 1.18 16.49
N ARG A 502 -31.94 1.81 16.65
CA ARG A 502 -33.24 1.23 16.25
C ARG A 502 -33.28 0.94 14.75
N ALA A 503 -32.72 1.79 13.91
CA ALA A 503 -32.64 1.59 12.47
C ALA A 503 -31.71 0.42 12.06
N LEU A 504 -30.67 0.15 12.86
CA LEU A 504 -29.69 -0.92 12.60
C LEU A 504 -30.02 -2.26 13.29
N LYS A 505 -31.01 -2.31 14.18
CA LYS A 505 -31.27 -3.47 15.07
C LYS A 505 -31.53 -4.79 14.33
N ASP A 506 -32.03 -4.75 13.09
CA ASP A 506 -32.34 -5.94 12.30
C ASP A 506 -31.30 -6.24 11.22
N ALA A 507 -30.19 -5.49 11.17
CA ALA A 507 -29.12 -5.71 10.20
C ALA A 507 -28.10 -6.75 10.72
N PRO A 508 -28.12 -8.02 10.25
CA PRO A 508 -27.29 -9.09 10.81
C PRO A 508 -25.80 -8.94 10.47
N ARG A 509 -25.48 -8.28 9.35
CA ARG A 509 -24.09 -8.08 8.88
C ARG A 509 -23.39 -6.86 9.50
N MET A 510 -24.07 -6.09 10.35
CA MET A 510 -23.60 -4.80 10.89
C MET A 510 -23.18 -4.88 12.36
N VAL A 511 -22.59 -5.99 12.78
CA VAL A 511 -22.24 -6.24 14.20
C VAL A 511 -21.35 -5.13 14.77
N GLU A 512 -20.29 -4.77 14.05
CA GLU A 512 -19.31 -3.77 14.48
C GLU A 512 -19.90 -2.35 14.53
N ALA A 513 -20.65 -1.96 13.50
CA ALA A 513 -21.34 -0.68 13.45
C ALA A 513 -22.36 -0.52 14.59
N ARG A 514 -23.16 -1.56 14.86
CA ARG A 514 -24.13 -1.57 15.96
C ARG A 514 -23.46 -1.51 17.32
N ALA A 515 -22.39 -2.30 17.51
CA ALA A 515 -21.59 -2.25 18.72
C ALA A 515 -20.92 -0.88 18.91
N GLY A 516 -20.45 -0.25 17.83
CA GLY A 516 -19.89 1.10 17.81
C GLY A 516 -20.89 2.15 18.28
N VAL A 517 -22.09 2.16 17.69
CA VAL A 517 -23.18 3.07 18.11
C VAL A 517 -23.61 2.82 19.56
N MET A 518 -23.71 1.55 19.98
CA MET A 518 -24.04 1.22 21.38
C MET A 518 -22.96 1.72 22.35
N ARG A 519 -21.67 1.58 22.01
CA ARG A 519 -20.58 2.18 22.80
C ARG A 519 -20.69 3.69 22.84
N LEU A 520 -21.11 4.34 21.74
CA LEU A 520 -21.30 5.78 21.75
C LEU A 520 -22.36 6.22 22.77
N ILE A 521 -23.46 5.47 22.88
CA ILE A 521 -24.52 5.69 23.89
C ILE A 521 -23.98 5.45 25.31
N VAL A 522 -23.22 4.38 25.53
CA VAL A 522 -22.68 4.04 26.85
C VAL A 522 -21.66 5.05 27.37
N GLU A 523 -20.76 5.55 26.51
CA GLU A 523 -19.75 6.54 26.93
C GLU A 523 -20.32 7.98 27.00
N ALA A 524 -21.59 8.20 26.61
CA ALA A 524 -22.25 9.51 26.76
C ALA A 524 -22.54 9.81 28.26
N PRO A 525 -22.60 11.10 28.66
CA PRO A 525 -23.01 11.51 30.00
C PRO A 525 -24.29 10.83 30.46
N GLN A 526 -24.36 10.50 31.75
CA GLN A 526 -25.53 9.83 32.33
C GLN A 526 -26.77 10.72 32.19
N SER A 527 -27.80 10.20 31.52
CA SER A 527 -29.08 10.87 31.35
C SER A 527 -30.21 9.85 31.36
N ARG A 528 -31.45 10.30 31.55
CA ARG A 528 -32.62 9.42 31.55
C ARG A 528 -32.82 8.74 30.20
N GLU A 529 -32.57 9.47 29.11
CA GLU A 529 -32.65 8.96 27.73
C GLU A 529 -31.63 7.85 27.51
N ARG A 530 -30.42 7.98 28.08
CA ARG A 530 -29.39 6.93 28.03
C ARG A 530 -29.86 5.66 28.71
N THR A 531 -30.38 5.76 29.94
CA THR A 531 -30.89 4.57 30.64
C THR A 531 -32.02 3.90 29.84
N ILE A 532 -32.96 4.68 29.29
CA ILE A 532 -34.07 4.15 28.48
C ILE A 532 -33.54 3.42 27.24
N ALA A 533 -32.63 4.03 26.47
CA ALA A 533 -32.06 3.41 25.27
C ALA A 533 -31.34 2.08 25.57
N LEU A 534 -30.61 2.02 26.70
CA LEU A 534 -29.93 0.80 27.15
C LEU A 534 -30.93 -0.29 27.57
N LEU A 535 -31.97 0.07 28.32
CA LEU A 535 -33.03 -0.85 28.74
C LEU A 535 -33.78 -1.42 27.53
N GLU A 536 -34.19 -0.58 26.58
CA GLU A 536 -34.90 -1.02 25.37
C GLU A 536 -34.08 -1.99 24.52
N ALA A 537 -32.75 -1.82 24.47
CA ALA A 537 -31.89 -2.72 23.72
C ALA A 537 -31.85 -4.15 24.31
N ILE A 538 -32.14 -4.30 25.60
CA ILE A 538 -32.05 -5.57 26.34
C ILE A 538 -33.42 -6.22 26.54
N GLN A 539 -34.44 -5.43 26.92
CA GLN A 539 -35.77 -5.91 27.26
C GLN A 539 -36.44 -6.68 26.13
N ALA A 540 -37.18 -7.73 26.47
CA ALA A 540 -38.03 -8.45 25.53
C ALA A 540 -39.09 -7.49 24.95
N GLY A 541 -39.01 -7.22 23.65
CA GLY A 541 -39.91 -6.29 22.98
C GLY A 541 -39.48 -5.96 21.55
N PRO A 542 -40.26 -5.15 20.84
CA PRO A 542 -40.01 -4.82 19.43
C PRO A 542 -38.72 -3.99 19.24
N LEU A 543 -38.19 -3.37 20.29
CA LEU A 543 -36.98 -2.53 20.24
C LEU A 543 -35.72 -3.25 20.70
N ARG A 544 -35.84 -4.54 21.07
CA ARG A 544 -34.72 -5.38 21.49
C ARG A 544 -33.69 -5.51 20.39
N ASP A 545 -32.42 -5.41 20.74
CA ASP A 545 -31.34 -5.64 19.79
C ASP A 545 -31.19 -7.14 19.53
N SER A 546 -31.15 -7.56 18.26
CA SER A 546 -31.06 -8.99 17.90
C SER A 546 -29.70 -9.64 18.24
N LEU A 547 -28.64 -8.87 18.44
CA LEU A 547 -27.27 -9.37 18.64
C LEU A 547 -26.83 -9.36 20.10
N GLY A 548 -26.46 -10.53 20.62
CA GLY A 548 -25.94 -10.71 21.98
C GLY A 548 -24.72 -9.82 22.34
N PRO A 549 -23.73 -9.61 21.45
CA PRO A 549 -22.61 -8.71 21.72
C PRO A 549 -23.03 -7.26 21.98
N VAL A 550 -24.05 -6.76 21.28
CA VAL A 550 -24.56 -5.39 21.46
C VAL A 550 -25.31 -5.28 22.79
N ARG A 551 -26.14 -6.27 23.11
CA ARG A 551 -26.83 -6.36 24.42
C ARG A 551 -25.84 -6.45 25.59
N THR A 552 -24.72 -7.16 25.41
CA THR A 552 -23.65 -7.25 26.41
C THR A 552 -23.03 -5.88 26.70
N ILE A 553 -22.78 -5.07 25.67
CA ILE A 553 -22.28 -3.69 25.83
C ILE A 553 -23.32 -2.83 26.56
N ALA A 554 -24.60 -2.98 26.21
CA ALA A 554 -25.69 -2.24 26.85
C ALA A 554 -25.79 -2.56 28.36
N ILE A 555 -25.69 -3.84 28.73
CA ILE A 555 -25.68 -4.30 30.13
C ILE A 555 -24.52 -3.67 30.91
N ALA A 556 -23.31 -3.65 30.33
CA ALA A 556 -22.16 -3.02 30.98
C ALA A 556 -22.39 -1.51 31.23
N GLY A 557 -23.10 -0.83 30.34
CA GLY A 557 -23.46 0.59 30.48
C GLY A 557 -24.50 0.90 31.57
N LEU A 558 -25.19 -0.13 32.11
CA LEU A 558 -26.18 0.02 33.17
C LEU A 558 -25.60 0.03 34.59
N ALA A 559 -24.27 -0.11 34.76
CA ALA A 559 -23.65 -0.17 36.09
C ALA A 559 -23.93 1.07 36.95
N LEU A 560 -23.77 2.27 36.39
CA LEU A 560 -24.04 3.52 37.09
C LEU A 560 -25.55 3.72 37.39
N PRO A 561 -26.48 3.54 36.42
CA PRO A 561 -27.91 3.53 36.72
C PRO A 561 -28.31 2.53 37.82
N ALA A 562 -27.70 1.35 37.84
CA ALA A 562 -27.99 0.31 38.83
C ALA A 562 -27.45 0.67 40.23
N ALA A 563 -26.31 1.34 40.31
CA ALA A 563 -25.78 1.89 41.55
C ALA A 563 -26.71 2.98 42.11
N ASN A 564 -27.26 3.82 41.23
CA ASN A 564 -28.19 4.91 41.56
C ASN A 564 -29.65 4.45 41.79
N ASP A 565 -29.90 3.14 41.77
CA ASP A 565 -31.22 2.52 41.95
C ASP A 565 -32.31 3.05 41.00
N GLU A 566 -31.93 3.30 39.74
CA GLU A 566 -32.87 3.75 38.72
C GLU A 566 -33.95 2.67 38.47
N PRO A 567 -35.24 3.06 38.29
CA PRO A 567 -36.37 2.13 38.25
C PRO A 567 -36.20 1.04 37.18
N GLY A 568 -36.43 -0.21 37.57
CA GLY A 568 -36.42 -1.36 36.66
C GLY A 568 -35.04 -1.87 36.24
N VAL A 569 -33.94 -1.14 36.51
CA VAL A 569 -32.59 -1.53 36.10
C VAL A 569 -32.11 -2.78 36.84
N ARG A 570 -32.19 -2.80 38.18
CA ARG A 570 -31.73 -3.95 39.00
C ARG A 570 -32.55 -5.21 38.73
N ALA A 571 -33.87 -5.07 38.55
CA ALA A 571 -34.74 -6.19 38.22
C ALA A 571 -34.36 -6.82 36.87
N LEU A 572 -34.09 -5.98 35.86
CA LEU A 572 -33.63 -6.42 34.55
C LEU A 572 -32.26 -7.10 34.62
N LEU A 573 -31.29 -6.54 35.36
CA LEU A 573 -29.97 -7.15 35.51
C LEU A 573 -30.05 -8.52 36.20
N ARG A 574 -30.89 -8.69 37.23
CA ARG A 574 -31.11 -9.99 37.88
C ARG A 574 -31.71 -11.01 36.92
N HIS A 575 -32.69 -10.59 36.10
CA HIS A 575 -33.26 -11.47 35.09
C HIS A 575 -32.23 -11.83 34.01
N ALA A 576 -31.47 -10.86 33.49
CA ALA A 576 -30.44 -11.11 32.49
C ALA A 576 -29.28 -11.99 33.00
N ALA A 577 -28.94 -11.91 34.30
CA ALA A 577 -27.93 -12.76 34.93
C ALA A 577 -28.37 -14.23 35.01
N LYS A 578 -29.67 -14.50 35.22
CA LYS A 578 -30.24 -15.86 35.31
C LYS A 578 -30.62 -16.42 33.94
N ASP A 579 -31.38 -15.65 33.18
CA ASP A 579 -32.13 -16.10 32.00
C ASP A 579 -31.66 -15.43 30.69
N GLY A 580 -30.51 -14.76 30.67
CA GLY A 580 -29.99 -14.11 29.47
C GLY A 580 -29.69 -15.10 28.33
N ASP A 581 -30.16 -14.77 27.12
CA ASP A 581 -30.06 -15.62 25.91
C ASP A 581 -28.62 -16.02 25.55
N THR A 582 -27.63 -15.19 25.89
CA THR A 582 -26.22 -15.48 25.62
C THR A 582 -25.39 -15.57 26.89
N HIS A 583 -24.32 -16.36 26.84
CA HIS A 583 -23.36 -16.44 27.94
C HIS A 583 -22.70 -15.08 28.24
N GLY A 584 -22.51 -14.24 27.21
CA GLY A 584 -21.98 -12.88 27.36
C GLY A 584 -22.89 -11.99 28.21
N GLU A 585 -24.20 -12.02 27.96
CA GLU A 585 -25.19 -11.26 28.72
C GLU A 585 -25.25 -11.68 30.18
N ARG A 586 -25.34 -12.99 30.45
CA ARG A 586 -25.37 -13.53 31.82
C ARG A 586 -24.15 -13.12 32.62
N ARG A 587 -22.96 -13.23 32.02
CA ARG A 587 -21.69 -12.86 32.66
C ARG A 587 -21.58 -11.36 32.91
N ALA A 588 -21.96 -10.53 31.94
CA ALA A 588 -21.92 -9.07 32.10
C ALA A 588 -22.90 -8.59 33.18
N ALA A 589 -24.11 -9.14 33.23
CA ALA A 589 -25.11 -8.77 34.22
C ALA A 589 -24.71 -9.19 35.63
N ALA A 590 -24.17 -10.41 35.80
CA ALA A 590 -23.61 -10.88 37.06
C ALA A 590 -22.44 -10.00 37.55
N ALA A 591 -21.56 -9.58 36.64
CA ALA A 591 -20.44 -8.70 36.96
C ALA A 591 -20.92 -7.32 37.46
N VAL A 592 -21.94 -6.74 36.82
CA VAL A 592 -22.52 -5.46 37.27
C VAL A 592 -23.20 -5.60 38.64
N LEU A 593 -23.96 -6.67 38.87
CA LEU A 593 -24.61 -6.93 40.17
C LEU A 593 -23.59 -7.13 41.31
N ALA A 594 -22.49 -7.82 41.01
CA ALA A 594 -21.39 -8.00 41.96
C ALA A 594 -20.70 -6.68 42.31
N GLN A 595 -20.51 -5.78 41.33
CA GLN A 595 -19.91 -4.45 41.57
C GLN A 595 -20.73 -3.56 42.50
N ILE A 596 -22.07 -3.69 42.48
CA ILE A 596 -22.97 -2.87 43.29
C ILE A 596 -23.44 -3.56 44.59
N GLY A 597 -22.87 -4.72 44.93
CA GLY A 597 -23.22 -5.46 46.16
C GLY A 597 -24.64 -6.04 46.19
N ALA A 598 -25.26 -6.27 45.02
CA ALA A 598 -26.65 -6.73 44.88
C ALA A 598 -26.76 -8.13 44.27
N ALA A 599 -25.67 -8.92 44.33
CA ALA A 599 -25.55 -10.28 43.80
C ALA A 599 -26.42 -11.29 44.55
#